data_AF-A0A0K8QWP2-F1
#
_entry.id   AF-A0A0K8QWP2-F1
#
_cell.length_a   1.000
_cell.length_b   1.000
_cell.length_c   1.000
_cell.angle_alpha   90.00
_cell.angle_beta   90.00
_cell.angle_gamma   90.00
#
_symmetry.space_group_name_H-M   'P 1'
#
loop_
_entity.id
_entity.type
_entity.pdbx_description
1 polymer ?
#
loop_
_entity_poly.entity_id
_entity_poly.type
_entity_poly.pdbx_seq_one_letter_code
_entity_poly.pdbx_strand_id
1 'polypeptide(L)' 'MKLAEIIKEIRSLPITDRMYVVEKAIRSIRNEENKTSLQLAAEALRSDYLTDTELTAFSRSSF' A
#
# COMPACT_ATOMS: atom_id res chain seq x y z
N MET A 1 8.54 18.60 15.41
CA MET A 1 8.03 19.36 14.24
C MET A 1 6.54 19.55 14.39
N LYS A 2 6.07 20.79 14.35
CA LYS A 2 4.64 21.12 14.35
C LYS A 2 4.15 21.24 12.90
N LEU A 3 2.89 20.89 12.63
CA LEU A 3 2.28 21.00 11.29
C LEU A 3 2.46 22.40 10.67
N ALA A 4 2.36 23.44 11.50
CA ALA A 4 2.57 24.83 11.08
C ALA A 4 3.99 25.10 10.55
N GLU A 5 5.02 24.45 11.10
CA GLU A 5 6.41 24.59 10.66
C GLU A 5 6.60 23.93 9.29
N ILE A 6 6.04 22.73 9.09
CA ILE A 6 6.07 22.01 7.81
C ILE A 6 5.39 22.82 6.70
N ILE A 7 4.21 23.38 6.98
CA ILE A 7 3.48 24.21 6.01
C ILE A 7 4.29 25.47 5.66
N LYS A 8 4.94 26.09 6.66
CA LYS A 8 5.78 27.27 6.44
C LYS A 8 6.98 26.92 5.54
N GLU A 9 7.64 25.79 5.80
CA GLU A 9 8.77 25.32 4.99
C GLU A 9 8.34 25.02 3.55
N ILE A 10 7.25 24.27 3.34
CA ILE A 10 6.73 24.00 1.99
C ILE A 10 6.39 25.30 1.25
N ARG A 11 5.83 26.29 1.93
CA ARG A 11 5.52 27.60 1.30
C ARG A 11 6.76 28.40 0.93
N SER A 12 7.87 28.20 1.62
CA SER A 12 9.15 28.86 1.33
C SER A 12 9.88 28.30 0.11
N LEU A 13 9.45 27.14 -0.39
CA LEU A 13 10.03 26.51 -1.57
C LEU A 13 9.65 27.23 -2.88
N PRO A 14 10.52 27.18 -3.91
CA PRO A 14 10.18 27.55 -5.27
C PRO A 14 8.93 26.82 -5.78
N ILE A 15 8.20 27.44 -6.70
CA ILE A 15 6.92 26.90 -7.18
C ILE A 15 7.05 25.49 -7.79
N THR A 16 8.16 25.21 -8.46
CA THR A 16 8.50 23.89 -9.01
C THR A 16 8.59 22.82 -7.92
N ASP A 17 9.26 23.15 -6.82
CA ASP A 17 9.53 22.22 -5.73
C ASP A 17 8.26 21.96 -4.91
N ARG A 18 7.40 22.98 -4.75
CA ARG A 18 6.06 22.80 -4.18
C ARG A 18 5.22 21.86 -5.03
N MET A 19 5.28 22.00 -6.36
CA MET A 19 4.56 21.12 -7.29
C MET A 19 5.03 19.68 -7.14
N TYR A 20 6.35 19.48 -7.00
CA TYR A 20 6.95 18.16 -6.78
C TYR A 20 6.49 17.52 -5.47
N VAL A 21 6.43 18.28 -4.37
CA VAL A 21 5.91 17.79 -3.08
C VAL A 21 4.46 17.31 -3.22
N VAL A 22 3.60 18.08 -3.91
CA VAL A 22 2.20 17.70 -4.17
C VAL A 22 2.12 16.43 -5.00
N GLU A 23 2.91 16.31 -6.07
CA GLU A 23 2.96 15.11 -6.90
C GLU A 23 3.36 13.87 -6.08
N LYS A 24 4.42 13.98 -5.28
CA LYS A 24 4.88 12.89 -4.42
C LYS A 24 3.84 12.48 -3.37
N ALA A 25 3.15 13.44 -2.77
CA ALA A 25 2.08 13.16 -1.83
C ALA A 25 0.94 12.37 -2.49
N ILE A 26 0.47 12.81 -3.66
CA ILE A 26 -0.57 12.10 -4.43
C ILE A 26 -0.13 10.69 -4.79
N ARG A 27 1.11 10.51 -5.28
CA ARG A 27 1.66 9.19 -5.59
C ARG A 27 1.76 8.28 -4.36
N SER A 28 2.12 8.84 -3.20
CA SER A 28 2.19 8.07 -1.95
C SER A 28 0.84 7.48 -1.57
N ILE A 29 -0.22 8.30 -1.63
CA ILE A 29 -1.59 7.87 -1.31
C ILE A 29 -2.03 6.72 -2.24
N ARG A 30 -1.83 6.87 -3.56
CA ARG A 30 -2.18 5.80 -4.53
C ARG A 30 -1.39 4.51 -4.30
N ASN A 31 -0.11 4.63 -3.93
CA ASN A 31 0.72 3.45 -3.67
C ASN A 31 0.31 2.72 -2.39
N GLU A 32 -0.26 3.42 -1.42
CA GLU A 32 -0.77 2.84 -0.18
C GLU A 32 -2.01 1.97 -0.48
N GLU A 33 -2.97 2.49 -1.26
CA GLU A 33 -4.14 1.72 -1.73
C GLU A 33 -3.75 0.45 -2.51
N ASN A 34 -2.74 0.55 -3.38
CA ASN A 34 -2.26 -0.59 -4.17
C ASN A 34 -1.55 -1.65 -3.32
N LYS A 35 -0.79 -1.24 -2.30
CA LYS A 35 -0.14 -2.19 -1.37
C LYS A 35 -1.19 -2.90 -0.52
N THR A 36 -2.17 -2.17 -0.02
CA THR A 36 -3.25 -2.74 0.80
C THR A 36 -4.09 -3.74 0.00
N SER A 37 -4.46 -3.43 -1.24
CA SER A 37 -5.26 -4.34 -2.08
C SER A 37 -4.54 -5.64 -2.42
N LEU A 38 -3.25 -5.59 -2.79
CA LEU A 38 -2.46 -6.80 -3.06
C LEU A 38 -2.28 -7.65 -1.80
N GLN A 39 -2.00 -7.02 -0.65
CA GLN A 39 -1.85 -7.72 0.62
C GLN A 39 -3.16 -8.42 1.03
N LEU A 40 -4.29 -7.72 0.94
CA LEU A 40 -5.61 -8.28 1.25
C LEU A 40 -5.95 -9.46 0.32
N ALA A 41 -5.65 -9.34 -0.97
CA ALA A 41 -5.86 -10.44 -1.92
C ALA A 41 -4.96 -11.65 -1.61
N ALA A 42 -3.70 -11.42 -1.23
CA ALA A 42 -2.78 -12.48 -0.84
C ALA A 42 -3.20 -13.16 0.48
N GLU A 43 -3.69 -12.40 1.46
CA GLU A 43 -4.23 -12.92 2.71
C GLU A 43 -5.51 -13.74 2.47
N ALA A 44 -6.41 -13.26 1.62
CA ALA A 44 -7.61 -14.00 1.20
C ALA A 44 -7.25 -15.33 0.53
N LEU A 45 -6.38 -15.31 -0.48
CA LEU A 45 -5.90 -16.52 -1.16
C LEU A 45 -5.24 -17.52 -0.19
N ARG A 46 -4.43 -17.02 0.74
CA ARG A 46 -3.80 -17.86 1.77
C ARG A 46 -4.84 -18.49 2.70
N SER A 47 -5.83 -17.72 3.12
CA SER A 47 -6.92 -18.21 3.96
C SER A 47 -7.69 -19.33 3.25
N ASP A 48 -8.08 -19.10 2.00
CA ASP A 48 -8.82 -20.07 1.19
C ASP A 48 -8.01 -21.36 1.01
N TYR A 49 -6.71 -21.28 0.73
CA TYR A 49 -5.84 -22.46 0.64
C TYR A 49 -5.76 -23.26 1.95
N LEU A 50 -5.85 -22.61 3.11
CA LEU A 50 -5.77 -23.28 4.42
C LEU A 50 -7.09 -23.94 4.83
N THR A 51 -8.22 -23.37 4.43
CA THR A 51 -9.56 -23.79 4.88
C THR A 51 -10.30 -24.64 3.87
N ASP A 52 -10.02 -24.48 2.58
CA ASP A 52 -10.63 -25.26 1.50
C ASP A 52 -9.85 -26.57 1.26
N THR A 53 -10.49 -27.67 1.65
CA THR A 53 -9.93 -29.00 1.48
C THR A 53 -9.91 -29.46 0.03
N GLU A 54 -10.70 -28.86 -0.86
CA GLU A 54 -10.63 -29.13 -2.31
C GLU A 54 -9.36 -28.52 -2.91
N LEU A 55 -8.98 -27.30 -2.49
CA LEU A 55 -7.75 -26.64 -2.94
C LEU A 55 -6.46 -27.35 -2.50
N THR A 56 -6.55 -28.19 -1.45
CA THR A 56 -5.43 -29.00 -0.95
C THR A 56 -5.58 -30.49 -1.21
N ALA A 57 -6.60 -30.91 -1.97
CA ALA A 57 -6.93 -32.32 -2.18
C ALA A 57 -5.76 -33.13 -2.76
N PHE A 58 -5.01 -32.54 -3.70
CA PHE A 58 -3.86 -33.19 -4.35
C PHE A 58 -2.55 -33.08 -3.56
N SER A 59 -2.42 -32.05 -2.73
CA SER A 59 -1.22 -31.82 -1.90
C SER A 59 -1.29 -32.51 -0.54
N ARG A 60 -2.49 -32.83 -0.02
CA ARG A 60 -2.67 -33.65 1.19
C ARG A 60 -2.44 -35.14 0.97
N SER A 61 -2.66 -35.65 -0.24
CA SER A 61 -2.53 -37.08 -0.55
C SER A 61 -1.11 -37.52 -0.93
N SER A 62 -0.10 -36.67 -0.69
CA SER A 62 1.32 -36.97 -0.95
C SER A 62 2.14 -36.91 0.35
N PHE A 63 1.81 -37.78 1.31
CA PHE A 63 2.68 -38.25 2.39
C PHE A 63 2.24 -39.65 2.84
#